data_AF-A0A3E3EIN3-F1
#
_entry.id   AF-A0A3E3EIN3-F1
#
_cell.length_a   1.000
_cell.length_b   1.000
_cell.length_c   1.000
_cell.angle_alpha   90.00
_cell.angle_beta   90.00
_cell.angle_gamma   90.00
#
_symmetry.space_group_name_H-M   'P 1'
#
loop_
_entity.id
_entity.type
_entity.pdbx_description
1 polymer ?
#
loop_
_entity_poly.entity_id
_entity_poly.type
_entity_poly.pdbx_seq_one_letter_code
_entity_poly.pdbx_strand_id
1 'polypeptide(L)'
;MALLVDGDACPDLPAIRDLAWKYQVEMTVFVDYAHFLVLLKQVQANDLVITQDYGLASLVLSKGAKVLHISGKVIDDNNIEELLMSRYVSAKQRKSGRRTRGPAKRTDEVRNQFLKQLDKILIQA
;
A
#
# COMPACT_ATOMS: atom_id res chain seq x y z
N MET A 1 10.29 -13.58 -1.28
CA MET A 1 9.43 -12.39 -1.09
C MET A 1 8.01 -12.77 -1.51
N ALA A 2 7.01 -12.52 -0.68
CA ALA A 2 5.59 -12.60 -1.06
C ALA A 2 4.98 -11.21 -1.29
N LEU A 3 3.90 -11.14 -2.06
CA LEU A 3 3.12 -9.95 -2.32
C LEU A 3 1.79 -10.00 -1.56
N LEU A 4 1.63 -9.15 -0.55
CA LEU A 4 0.42 -9.06 0.26
C LEU A 4 -0.34 -7.79 -0.13
N VAL A 5 -1.61 -7.97 -0.49
CA VAL A 5 -2.45 -6.87 -0.97
C VAL A 5 -3.58 -6.59 0.00
N ASP A 6 -3.57 -5.38 0.55
CA ASP A 6 -4.67 -4.81 1.31
C ASP A 6 -5.86 -4.51 0.37
N GLY A 7 -6.88 -5.36 0.43
CA GLY A 7 -7.99 -5.43 -0.53
C GLY A 7 -8.99 -4.29 -0.44
N ASP A 8 -8.94 -3.46 0.60
CA ASP A 8 -9.95 -2.40 0.83
C ASP A 8 -9.89 -1.28 -0.23
N ALA A 9 -8.79 -1.16 -0.98
CA ALA A 9 -8.66 -0.14 -2.03
C ALA A 9 -7.59 -0.39 -3.09
N CYS A 10 -7.05 -1.60 -3.20
CA CYS A 10 -5.98 -1.87 -4.16
C CYS A 10 -6.51 -1.81 -5.62
N PRO A 11 -5.92 -0.98 -6.49
CA PRO A 11 -6.37 -0.86 -7.87
C PRO A 11 -5.98 -2.08 -8.69
N ASP A 12 -6.82 -2.45 -9.65
CA ASP A 12 -6.48 -3.33 -10.76
C ASP A 12 -5.77 -4.63 -10.36
N LEU A 13 -6.43 -5.38 -9.47
CA LEU A 13 -6.00 -6.72 -9.06
C LEU A 13 -5.61 -7.62 -10.25
N PRO A 14 -6.29 -7.59 -11.42
CA PRO A 14 -5.83 -8.33 -12.59
C PRO A 14 -4.40 -7.97 -13.02
N ALA A 15 -4.06 -6.68 -13.18
CA ALA A 15 -2.72 -6.30 -13.59
C ALA A 15 -1.65 -6.61 -12.53
N ILE A 16 -1.99 -6.46 -11.24
CA ILE A 16 -1.08 -6.84 -10.14
C ILE A 16 -0.81 -8.35 -10.18
N ARG A 17 -1.86 -9.16 -10.36
CA ARG A 17 -1.76 -10.61 -10.48
C ARG A 17 -0.91 -11.01 -11.69
N ASP A 18 -1.10 -10.36 -12.83
CA ASP A 18 -0.35 -10.67 -14.05
C ASP A 18 1.15 -10.37 -13.86
N LEU A 19 1.49 -9.28 -13.16
CA LEU A 19 2.87 -8.99 -12.76
C LEU A 19 3.41 -10.00 -11.73
N ALA A 20 2.64 -10.35 -10.71
CA ALA A 20 3.03 -11.34 -9.72
C ALA A 20 3.32 -12.71 -10.38
N TRP A 21 2.46 -13.14 -11.30
CA TRP A 21 2.67 -14.34 -12.11
C TRP A 21 3.94 -14.21 -12.95
N LYS A 22 4.12 -13.12 -13.70
CA LYS A 22 5.31 -12.89 -14.53
C LYS A 22 6.62 -13.11 -13.76
N TYR A 23 6.67 -12.68 -12.49
CA TYR A 23 7.85 -12.82 -11.63
C TYR A 23 7.81 -14.02 -10.68
N GLN A 24 6.82 -14.92 -10.81
CA GLN A 24 6.63 -16.10 -9.95
C GLN A 24 6.59 -15.75 -8.46
N VAL A 25 5.99 -14.61 -8.12
CA VAL A 25 5.80 -14.15 -6.75
C VAL A 25 4.43 -14.57 -6.26
N GLU A 26 4.38 -15.20 -5.09
CA GLU A 26 3.12 -15.54 -4.43
C GLU A 26 2.36 -14.25 -4.08
N MET A 27 1.08 -14.18 -4.46
CA MET A 27 0.22 -13.04 -4.20
C MET A 27 -0.97 -13.45 -3.33
N THR A 28 -1.13 -12.80 -2.19
CA THR A 28 -2.29 -12.97 -1.30
C THR A 28 -3.04 -11.66 -1.17
N VAL A 29 -4.37 -11.70 -1.36
CA VAL A 29 -5.25 -10.53 -1.23
C VAL A 29 -6.14 -10.69 -0.01
N PHE A 30 -6.14 -9.67 0.86
CA PHE A 30 -6.92 -9.66 2.10
C PHE A 30 -8.13 -8.75 1.93
N VAL A 31 -9.33 -9.31 1.86
CA VAL A 31 -10.59 -8.59 1.57
C VAL A 31 -11.60 -8.59 2.73
N ASP A 32 -11.19 -9.06 3.90
CA ASP A 32 -12.08 -9.20 5.08
C ASP A 32 -12.17 -7.92 5.93
N TYR A 33 -13.13 -7.87 6.86
CA TYR A 33 -13.38 -6.70 7.74
C TYR A 33 -12.17 -6.34 8.64
N ALA A 34 -11.27 -7.30 8.87
CA ALA A 34 -10.08 -7.18 9.71
C ALA A 34 -8.79 -7.43 8.89
N HIS A 35 -8.81 -7.17 7.57
CA HIS A 35 -7.74 -7.51 6.63
C HIS A 35 -6.37 -7.01 7.14
N PHE A 36 -6.34 -5.81 7.73
CA PHE A 36 -5.17 -5.24 8.39
C PHE A 36 -4.54 -6.16 9.44
N LEU A 37 -5.35 -6.72 10.35
CA LEU A 37 -4.87 -7.58 11.44
C LEU A 37 -4.39 -8.92 10.91
N VAL A 38 -5.11 -9.48 9.93
CA VAL A 38 -4.76 -10.77 9.33
C VAL A 38 -3.47 -10.64 8.53
N LEU A 39 -3.35 -9.59 7.72
CA LEU A 39 -2.15 -9.27 6.94
C LEU A 39 -0.93 -9.10 7.85
N LEU A 40 -1.04 -8.33 8.95
CA LEU A 40 0.07 -8.14 9.89
C LEU A 40 0.53 -9.41 10.59
N LYS A 41 -0.35 -10.41 10.75
CA LYS A 41 0.04 -11.72 11.30
C LYS A 41 0.82 -12.56 10.29
N GLN A 42 0.58 -12.39 9.00
CA GLN A 42 1.20 -13.20 7.94
C GLN A 42 2.47 -12.58 7.37
N VAL A 43 2.54 -11.24 7.30
CA VAL A 43 3.68 -10.54 6.70
C VAL A 43 5.01 -10.87 7.39
N GLN A 44 6.01 -11.20 6.57
CA GLN A 44 7.38 -11.49 6.97
C GLN A 44 8.35 -10.39 6.51
N ALA A 45 9.55 -10.39 7.06
CA ALA A 45 10.61 -9.51 6.57
C ALA A 45 10.89 -9.75 5.08
N ASN A 46 11.17 -8.67 4.35
CA ASN A 46 11.36 -8.62 2.90
C ASN A 46 10.11 -8.86 2.04
N ASP A 47 8.93 -9.12 2.59
CA ASP A 47 7.69 -9.15 1.82
C ASP A 47 7.34 -7.75 1.28
N LEU A 48 6.50 -7.70 0.24
CA LEU A 48 5.95 -6.46 -0.30
C LEU A 48 4.48 -6.35 0.07
N VAL A 49 4.10 -5.28 0.77
CA VAL A 49 2.70 -4.96 1.07
C VAL A 49 2.22 -3.81 0.21
N ILE A 50 1.08 -3.98 -0.45
CA ILE A 50 0.37 -2.91 -1.13
C ILE A 50 -0.76 -2.41 -0.23
N THR A 51 -0.72 -1.15 0.21
CA THR A 51 -1.76 -0.55 1.06
C THR A 51 -1.88 0.95 0.84
N GLN A 52 -3.03 1.52 1.18
CA GLN A 52 -3.24 2.97 1.27
C GLN A 52 -3.21 3.50 2.73
N ASP A 53 -3.16 2.61 3.71
CA ASP A 53 -3.21 2.98 5.12
C ASP A 53 -1.79 3.21 5.67
N TYR A 54 -1.47 4.47 5.97
CA TYR A 54 -0.16 4.81 6.56
C TYR A 54 0.08 4.21 7.95
N GLY A 55 -0.98 3.94 8.73
CA GLY A 55 -0.85 3.21 9.99
C GLY A 55 -0.44 1.76 9.76
N LEU A 56 -1.04 1.09 8.76
CA LEU A 56 -0.59 -0.25 8.33
C LEU A 56 0.84 -0.22 7.82
N ALA A 57 1.15 0.75 6.96
CA ALA A 57 2.49 0.90 6.41
C ALA A 57 3.56 0.99 7.50
N SER A 58 3.33 1.78 8.55
CA SER A 58 4.25 1.92 9.69
C SER A 58 4.51 0.59 10.42
N LEU A 59 3.46 -0.20 10.64
CA LEU A 59 3.59 -1.50 11.31
C LEU A 59 4.25 -2.56 10.42
N VAL A 60 3.98 -2.52 9.12
CA VAL A 60 4.63 -3.38 8.14
C VAL A 60 6.13 -3.07 8.03
N LEU A 61 6.51 -1.79 7.96
CA LEU A 61 7.91 -1.36 7.97
C LEU A 61 8.64 -1.85 9.22
N SER A 62 7.97 -1.75 10.38
CA SER A 62 8.52 -2.26 11.65
C SER A 62 8.79 -3.77 11.66
N LYS A 63 8.21 -4.54 10.72
CA LYS A 63 8.47 -5.97 10.51
C LYS A 63 9.56 -6.25 9.48
N GLY A 64 10.20 -5.23 8.92
CA GLY A 64 11.22 -5.35 7.88
C GLY A 64 10.66 -5.66 6.49
N ALA A 65 9.37 -5.45 6.27
CA ALA A 65 8.73 -5.59 4.97
C ALA A 65 8.71 -4.26 4.21
N LYS A 66 8.59 -4.33 2.88
CA LYS A 66 8.49 -3.20 1.97
C LYS A 66 7.03 -2.78 1.83
N VAL A 67 6.79 -1.49 1.59
CA VAL A 67 5.44 -0.97 1.37
C VAL A 67 5.35 -0.17 0.07
N LEU A 68 4.36 -0.52 -0.75
CA LEU A 68 3.98 0.24 -1.94
C LEU A 68 2.60 0.85 -1.74
N HIS A 69 2.52 2.17 -1.79
CA HIS A 69 1.25 2.87 -1.80
C HIS A 69 0.56 2.69 -3.15
N ILE A 70 -0.78 2.61 -3.13
CA ILE A 70 -1.65 2.54 -4.32
C ILE A 70 -1.46 3.68 -5.35
N SER A 71 -0.77 4.77 -4.97
CA SER A 71 -0.40 5.86 -5.87
C SER A 71 0.92 5.62 -6.61
N GLY A 72 1.58 4.49 -6.37
CA GLY A 72 2.94 4.20 -6.84
C GLY A 72 4.06 4.76 -5.97
N LYS A 73 3.75 5.37 -4.81
CA LYS A 73 4.78 5.85 -3.88
C LYS A 73 5.31 4.70 -3.02
N VAL A 74 6.62 4.51 -2.99
CA VAL A 74 7.25 3.61 -2.01
C VAL A 74 7.25 4.31 -0.65
N ILE A 75 6.76 3.60 0.37
CA ILE A 75 6.78 4.08 1.75
C ILE A 75 7.95 3.41 2.46
N ASP A 76 8.78 4.22 3.10
CA ASP A 76 9.98 3.82 3.83
C ASP A 76 10.16 4.66 5.10
N ASP A 77 11.19 4.34 5.89
CA ASP A 77 11.48 5.01 7.16
C ASP A 77 11.76 6.51 6.99
N ASN A 78 12.20 6.95 5.80
CA ASN A 78 12.49 8.36 5.54
C ASN A 78 11.23 9.19 5.32
N ASN A 79 10.11 8.57 4.97
CA ASN A 79 8.89 9.29 4.59
C ASN A 79 7.64 8.92 5.40
N ILE A 80 7.67 7.82 6.15
CA ILE A 80 6.50 7.35 6.92
C ILE A 80 6.03 8.36 7.98
N GLU A 81 6.95 9.02 8.69
CA GLU A 81 6.60 9.98 9.75
C GLU A 81 5.82 11.17 9.21
N GLU A 82 6.27 11.75 8.09
CA GLU A 82 5.60 12.87 7.43
C GLU A 82 4.19 12.46 6.94
N LEU A 83 4.07 11.26 6.37
CA LEU A 83 2.80 10.72 5.90
C LEU A 83 1.80 10.52 7.06
N LEU A 84 2.26 9.97 8.19
CA LEU A 84 1.46 9.83 9.40
C LEU A 84 1.02 11.19 9.95
N MET A 85 1.92 12.17 9.98
CA MET A 85 1.61 13.52 10.43
C MET A 85 0.56 14.19 9.53
N SER A 86 0.70 14.05 8.21
CA SER A 86 -0.28 14.55 7.23
C SER A 86 -1.66 13.92 7.43
N ARG A 87 -1.72 12.60 7.69
CA ARG A 87 -2.97 11.89 8.04
C ARG A 87 -3.59 12.44 9.32
N TYR A 88 -2.78 12.67 10.35
CA TYR A 88 -3.24 13.23 11.63
C TYR A 88 -3.80 14.65 11.45
N VAL A 89 -3.08 15.53 10.76
CA VAL A 89 -3.53 16.91 10.48
C VAL A 89 -4.83 16.90 9.70
N SER A 90 -4.94 16.07 8.66
CA SER A 90 -6.16 15.91 7.87
C SER A 90 -7.34 15.43 8.71
N ALA A 91 -7.11 14.49 9.63
CA ALA A 91 -8.14 14.02 10.56
C ALA A 91 -8.57 15.12 11.54
N LYS A 92 -7.63 15.91 12.06
CA LYS A 92 -7.92 17.05 12.94
C LYS A 92 -8.75 18.12 12.23
N GLN A 93 -8.44 18.42 10.96
CA GLN A 93 -9.23 19.34 10.14
C GLN A 93 -10.67 18.87 9.95
N ARG A 94 -10.87 17.58 9.61
CA ARG A 94 -12.21 16.99 9.50
C ARG A 94 -13.01 17.10 10.80
N LYS A 95 -12.39 16.78 11.95
CA LYS A 95 -13.03 16.90 13.28
C LYS A 95 -13.41 18.34 13.63
N SER A 96 -12.66 19.33 13.15
CA SER A 96 -12.98 20.75 13.36
C SER A 96 -14.13 21.29 12.50
N GLY A 97 -14.87 20.42 11.80
CA GLY A 97 -15.99 20.82 10.94
C GLY A 97 -15.56 21.44 9.61
N ARG A 98 -14.26 21.48 9.29
CA ARG A 98 -13.77 21.96 8.00
C ARG A 98 -14.09 20.96 6.91
N ARG A 99 -14.70 21.44 5.83
CA ARG A 99 -15.01 20.63 4.64
C ARG A 99 -13.71 20.28 3.92
N THR A 100 -13.31 19.02 3.98
CA THR A 100 -12.17 18.47 3.23
C THR A 100 -12.67 17.75 1.99
N ARG A 101 -11.95 17.87 0.87
CA ARG A 101 -12.20 17.00 -0.29
C ARG A 101 -11.71 15.58 0.05
N GLY A 102 -12.46 14.57 -0.40
CA GLY A 102 -11.98 13.18 -0.35
C GLY A 102 -10.74 12.97 -1.24
N PRO A 103 -10.15 11.77 -1.23
CA PRO A 103 -9.07 11.42 -2.15
C PRO A 103 -9.43 11.81 -3.60
N ALA A 104 -8.45 12.29 -4.34
CA ALA A 104 -8.63 12.56 -5.76
C ALA A 104 -9.05 11.27 -6.48
N LYS A 105 -9.85 11.39 -7.55
CA LYS A 105 -10.10 10.25 -8.43
C LYS A 105 -8.77 9.78 -8.99
N ARG A 106 -8.57 8.47 -9.02
CA ARG A 106 -7.38 7.87 -9.65
C ARG A 106 -7.43 8.15 -11.15
N THR A 107 -6.28 8.47 -11.71
CA THR A 107 -6.10 8.68 -13.15
C THR A 107 -5.27 7.54 -13.74
N ASP A 108 -5.29 7.40 -15.06
CA ASP A 108 -4.49 6.40 -15.75
C ASP A 108 -2.99 6.64 -15.57
N GLU A 109 -2.56 7.89 -15.41
CA GLU A 109 -1.17 8.22 -15.08
C GLU A 109 -0.75 7.63 -13.74
N VAL A 110 -1.59 7.79 -12.70
CA VAL A 110 -1.32 7.23 -11.37
C VAL A 110 -1.30 5.71 -11.43
N ARG A 111 -2.23 5.10 -12.17
CA ARG A 111 -2.29 3.65 -12.40
C ARG A 111 -0.99 3.14 -13.04
N ASN A 112 -0.54 3.81 -14.12
CA ASN A 112 0.66 3.42 -14.85
C ASN A 112 1.93 3.64 -14.02
N GLN A 113 2.00 4.72 -13.24
CA GLN A 113 3.10 4.95 -12.29
C GLN A 113 3.17 3.84 -11.23
N PHE A 114 2.02 3.46 -10.68
CA PHE A 114 1.92 2.36 -9.73
C PHE A 114 2.41 1.04 -10.33
N LEU A 115 1.90 0.64 -11.51
CA LEU A 115 2.30 -0.60 -12.16
C LEU A 115 3.79 -0.61 -12.53
N LYS A 116 4.33 0.53 -12.99
CA LYS A 116 5.77 0.67 -13.29
C LYS A 116 6.63 0.52 -12.04
N GLN A 117 6.19 1.09 -10.92
CA GLN A 117 6.91 0.96 -9.65
C GLN A 117 6.82 -0.46 -9.11
N LEU A 118 5.66 -1.11 -9.22
CA LEU A 118 5.48 -2.51 -8.84
C LEU A 118 6.40 -3.42 -9.66
N ASP A 119 6.38 -3.31 -10.99
CA ASP A 119 7.26 -4.08 -11.89
C ASP A 119 8.74 -3.90 -11.51
N LYS A 120 9.18 -2.66 -11.23
CA LYS A 120 10.55 -2.38 -10.77
C LYS A 120 10.90 -3.09 -9.46
N ILE A 121 9.99 -3.13 -8.48
CA ILE A 121 10.23 -3.79 -7.20
C ILE A 121 10.29 -5.31 -7.38
N LEU A 122 9.38 -5.88 -8.18
CA LEU A 122 9.32 -7.32 -8.43
C LEU A 122 10.52 -7.84 -9.25
N ILE A 123 11.11 -7.02 -10.12
CA ILE A 123 12.36 -7.37 -10.83
C ILE A 123 13.55 -7.55 -9.87
N GLN A 124 13.56 -6.82 -8.76
CA GLN A 124 14.66 -6.78 -7.80
C GLN A 124 14.49 -7.79 -6.65
N ALA A 125 13.51 -8.68 -6.76
CA ALA A 125 13.04 -9.55 -5.70
C ALA A 125 13.63 -10.96 -5.72
#